data_AF-A0A1J3FW45-F1
#
_entry.id   AF-A0A1J3FW45-F1
#
_cell.length_a   1.000
_cell.length_b   1.000
_cell.length_c   1.000
_cell.angle_alpha   90.00
_cell.angle_beta   90.00
_cell.angle_gamma   90.00
#
_symmetry.space_group_name_H-M   'P 1'
#
loop_
_entity.id
_entity.type
_entity.pdbx_description
1 polymer ?
#
loop_
_entity_poly.entity_id
_entity_poly.type
_entity_poly.pdbx_seq_one_letter_code
_entity_poly.pdbx_strand_id
1 'polypeptide(L)' 'RLPIIGNIHLVGKNPHRSFADLSETYGPIMSLKFGSMNTVVIASPEAAREVLRTHDQILSYRSPTNSIRSINHHEVS' A
#
# COMPACT_ATOMS: atom_id res chain seq x y z
N ARG A 1 -12.78 10.17 3.81
CA ARG A 1 -12.00 10.25 2.55
C ARG A 1 -12.19 11.63 1.95
N LEU A 2 -11.10 12.32 1.57
CA LEU A 2 -11.16 13.65 0.97
C LEU A 2 -11.09 13.59 -0.57
N PRO A 3 -11.66 14.58 -1.28
CA PRO A 3 -11.48 14.72 -2.73
C PRO A 3 -10.00 14.84 -3.10
N ILE A 4 -9.62 14.32 -4.27
CA ILE A 4 -8.27 14.36 -4.86
C ILE A 4 -7.23 13.55 -4.08
N ILE A 5 -6.98 13.84 -2.79
CA ILE A 5 -5.92 13.22 -1.98
C ILE A 5 -6.32 11.89 -1.33
N GLY A 6 -7.61 11.58 -1.24
CA GLY A 6 -8.09 10.33 -0.64
C GLY A 6 -7.83 10.27 0.87
N ASN A 7 -7.02 9.31 1.30
CA ASN A 7 -6.69 8.94 2.67
C ASN A 7 -5.25 9.34 3.07
N ILE A 8 -4.52 10.07 2.21
CA ILE A 8 -3.14 10.50 2.50
C ILE A 8 -3.05 11.26 3.82
N HIS A 9 -4.05 12.10 4.12
CA HIS A 9 -4.15 12.88 5.35
C HIS A 9 -4.21 12.04 6.65
N LEU A 10 -4.53 10.75 6.55
CA LEU A 10 -4.57 9.83 7.69
C LEU A 10 -3.20 9.21 7.99
N VAL A 11 -2.22 9.39 7.10
CA VAL A 11 -0.89 8.77 7.21
C VAL A 11 0.11 9.86 7.56
N GLY A 12 0.58 9.84 8.82
CA GLY A 12 1.55 10.82 9.33
C GLY A 12 2.99 10.51 8.93
N LYS A 13 3.94 11.19 9.58
CA LYS A 13 5.39 10.99 9.37
C LYS A 13 5.85 9.54 9.58
N ASN A 14 5.14 8.80 10.42
CA ASN A 14 5.38 7.39 10.71
C ASN A 14 4.25 6.54 10.12
N PRO A 15 4.35 6.15 8.84
CA PRO A 15 3.26 5.47 8.13
C PRO A 15 2.90 4.11 8.75
N HIS A 16 3.90 3.35 9.19
CA HIS A 16 3.70 2.04 9.83
C HIS A 16 2.86 2.12 11.11
N ARG A 17 3.07 3.15 11.95
CA ARG A 17 2.22 3.39 13.13
C ARG A 17 0.82 3.82 12.74
N SER A 18 0.71 4.75 11.79
CA SER A 18 -0.60 5.21 11.30
C SER A 18 -1.43 4.04 10.75
N PHE A 19 -0.80 3.08 10.06
CA PHE A 19 -1.47 1.88 9.59
C PHE A 19 -1.85 0.90 10.71
N ALA A 20 -1.03 0.76 11.74
CA ALA A 20 -1.38 -0.02 12.91
C ALA A 20 -2.64 0.57 13.59
N ASP A 21 -2.65 1.88 13.85
CA ASP A 21 -3.79 2.57 14.46
C ASP A 21 -5.06 2.46 13.60
N LEU A 22 -4.93 2.61 12.28
CA LEU A 22 -6.05 2.42 11.35
C LEU A 22 -6.55 0.98 11.33
N SER A 23 -5.67 -0.02 11.50
CA SER A 23 -6.06 -1.43 11.53
C SER A 23 -6.93 -1.78 12.74
N GLU A 24 -6.79 -1.06 13.85
CA GLU A 24 -7.66 -1.23 15.02
C GLU A 24 -9.10 -0.78 14.72
N THR A 25 -9.27 0.21 13.83
CA THR A 25 -10.59 0.75 13.46
C THR A 25 -11.22 0.01 12.28
N TYR A 26 -10.44 -0.28 11.23
CA TYR A 26 -10.95 -0.84 9.96
C TYR A 26 -10.71 -2.34 9.82
N GLY A 27 -9.94 -2.94 10.73
CA GLY A 27 -9.54 -4.33 10.70
C GLY A 27 -8.18 -4.57 10.02
N PRO A 28 -7.69 -5.81 10.08
CA PRO A 28 -6.34 -6.17 9.64
C PRO A 28 -6.16 -6.21 8.12
N ILE A 29 -7.23 -6.12 7.34
CA ILE A 29 -7.20 -6.00 5.88
C ILE A 29 -8.05 -4.80 5.53
N MET A 30 -7.42 -3.73 5.04
CA MET A 30 -8.10 -2.46 4.79
C MET A 30 -7.74 -1.88 3.42
N SER A 31 -8.72 -1.23 2.79
CA SER A 31 -8.55 -0.56 1.50
C SER A 31 -8.45 0.95 1.69
N LEU A 32 -7.31 1.51 1.32
CA LEU A 32 -7.01 2.93 1.38
C LEU A 32 -6.85 3.50 -0.03
N LYS A 33 -7.12 4.79 -0.19
CA LYS A 33 -6.86 5.49 -1.45
C LYS A 33 -5.82 6.58 -1.24
N PHE A 34 -4.68 6.50 -1.90
CA PHE A 34 -3.66 7.54 -1.90
C PHE A 34 -3.69 8.30 -3.22
N GLY A 35 -4.35 9.46 -3.23
CA GLY A 35 -4.54 10.21 -4.46
C GLY A 35 -5.43 9.43 -5.46
N SER A 36 -4.85 9.08 -6.61
CA SER A 36 -5.46 8.20 -7.62
C SER A 36 -5.16 6.71 -7.40
N MET A 37 -4.25 6.35 -6.50
CA MET A 37 -3.83 4.97 -6.26
C MET A 37 -4.73 4.30 -5.21
N ASN A 38 -5.28 3.13 -5.53
CA ASN A 38 -5.91 2.27 -4.54
C ASN A 38 -4.87 1.33 -3.95
N THR A 39 -4.88 1.17 -2.62
CA THR A 39 -3.89 0.38 -1.89
C THR A 39 -4.58 -0.46 -0.83
N VAL A 40 -4.29 -1.75 -0.82
CA VAL A 40 -4.72 -2.65 0.25
C VAL A 40 -3.57 -2.78 1.24
N VAL A 41 -3.86 -2.54 2.52
CA VAL A 41 -2.89 -2.72 3.61
C VAL A 41 -3.23 -4.00 4.36
N ILE A 42 -2.21 -4.82 4.57
CA ILE A 42 -2.28 -6.08 5.32
C ILE A 42 -1.54 -5.89 6.64
N ALA A 43 -2.26 -5.96 7.75
CA ALA A 43 -1.77 -5.67 9.10
C ALA A 43 -1.93 -6.85 10.07
N SER A 44 -2.12 -8.08 9.57
CA SER A 44 -2.09 -9.32 10.37
C SER A 44 -1.05 -10.31 9.86
N PRO A 45 -0.40 -11.09 10.76
CA PRO A 45 0.52 -12.15 10.38
C PRO A 45 -0.12 -13.22 9.49
N GLU A 46 -1.38 -13.60 9.76
CA GLU A 46 -2.09 -14.66 9.07
C GLU A 46 -2.38 -14.25 7.62
N ALA A 47 -2.92 -13.05 7.41
CA ALA A 47 -3.18 -12.54 6.06
C ALA A 47 -1.88 -12.23 5.31
N ALA A 48 -0.84 -11.76 5.99
CA ALA A 48 0.47 -11.57 5.38
C ALA A 48 1.05 -12.89 4.88
N ARG A 49 0.90 -13.99 5.62
CA ARG A 49 1.33 -15.32 5.19
C ARG A 49 0.60 -15.77 3.92
N GLU A 50 -0.70 -15.55 3.86
CA GLU A 50 -1.50 -15.89 2.69
C GLU A 50 -1.10 -15.08 1.45
N VAL A 51 -0.88 -13.78 1.61
CA VAL A 51 -0.46 -12.88 0.52
C VAL A 51 0.97 -13.17 0.05
N LEU A 52 1.90 -13.37 0.98
CA LEU A 52 3.33 -13.47 0.68
C LEU A 52 3.83 -14.91 0.45
N ARG A 53 3.03 -15.93 0.73
CA ARG A 53 3.40 -17.34 0.47
C ARG A 53 2.44 -18.06 -0.46
N THR A 54 1.14 -17.88 -0.30
CA THR A 54 0.15 -18.62 -1.10
C THR A 54 -0.12 -17.91 -2.42
N HIS A 55 -0.11 -16.58 -2.42
CA HIS A 55 -0.39 -15.75 -3.60
C HIS A 55 0.82 -14.93 -4.06
N ASP A 56 2.03 -15.34 -3.68
CA ASP A 56 3.26 -14.61 -3.93
C ASP A 56 3.50 -14.41 -5.43
N GLN A 57 3.25 -15.42 -6.26
CA GLN A 57 3.46 -15.34 -7.70
C GLN A 57 2.65 -14.20 -8.34
N ILE A 58 1.39 -14.04 -7.94
CA ILE A 58 0.47 -13.02 -8.49
C ILE A 58 0.72 -11.65 -7.86
N LEU A 59 1.09 -11.61 -6.58
CA LEU A 59 1.25 -10.37 -5.79
C LEU A 59 2.70 -9.90 -5.64
N SER A 60 3.64 -10.55 -6.33
CA SER A 60 5.07 -10.17 -6.35
C SER A 60 5.35 -8.89 -7.13
N TYR A 61 4.38 -8.39 -7.91
CA TYR A 61 4.55 -7.19 -8.73
C TYR A 61 4.90 -5.97 -7.88
N ARG A 62 6.00 -5.29 -8.24
CA ARG A 62 6.44 -4.04 -7.62
C ARG A 62 6.20 -2.89 -8.60
N SER A 63 5.20 -2.07 -8.31
CA SER A 63 5.03 -0.83 -9.07
C SER A 63 6.22 0.10 -8.80
N PRO A 64 6.99 0.50 -9.83
CA PRO A 64 8.02 1.51 -9.65
C PRO A 64 7.35 2.82 -9.21
N THR A 65 8.04 3.59 -8.37
CA THR A 65 7.56 4.93 -8.04
C THR A 65 7.46 5.74 -9.35
N ASN A 66 6.41 6.56 -9.49
CA ASN A 66 6.23 7.37 -10.71
C ASN A 66 7.46 8.23 -11.03
N SER A 67 8.23 8.61 -10.00
CA SER A 67 9.52 9.30 -10.13
C SER A 67 10.61 8.46 -10.81
N ILE A 68 10.69 7.15 -10.53
CA ILE A 68 11.62 6.23 -11.23
C ILE A 68 11.14 6.00 -12.66
N ARG A 69 9.83 5.97 -12.90
CA ARG A 69 9.27 5.84 -14.24
C ARG A 69 9.51 7.08 -15.10
N SER A 70 9.46 8.29 -14.54
CA SER A 70 9.67 9.54 -15.29
C SER A 70 11.10 9.73 -15.80
N ILE A 71 12.08 9.00 -15.24
CA ILE A 71 13.49 9.05 -15.68
C ILE A 71 13.85 7.93 -16.67
N ASN A 72 12.88 7.16 -17.18
CA ASN A 72 13.08 6.02 -18.09
C ASN A 72 14.11 4.97 -17.64
N HIS A 73 14.48 4.95 -16.35
CA HIS A 73 15.52 4.05 -15.84
C HIS A 73 15.07 2.57 -15.82
N HIS A 74 13.78 2.30 -16.07
CA HIS A 74 13.23 0.96 -16.24
C HIS A 74 13.47 0.39 -17.66
N GLU A 75 13.86 1.20 -18.65
CA GLU A 75 14.15 0.73 -20.02
C GLU A 75 15.60 0.22 -20.18
N VAL A 76 16.46 0.46 -19.19
CA VAL A 76 17.91 0.20 -19.26
C VAL A 76 18.35 -0.97 -18.37
N SER A 77 17.41 -1.70 -17.76
CA SER A 77 17.68 -2.85 -16.87
C SER A 77 17.06 -4.13 -17.40
#